data_AF-A0A9N9CHH8-F1
#
_entry.id   AF-A0A9N9CHH8-F1
#
_cell.length_a   1.000
_cell.length_b   1.000
_cell.length_c   1.000
_cell.angle_alpha   90.00
_cell.angle_beta   90.00
_cell.angle_gamma   90.00
#
_symmetry.space_group_name_H-M   'P 1'
#
loop_
_entity.id
_entity.type
_entity.pdbx_description
1 polymer ?
#
loop_
_entity_poly.entity_id
_entity_poly.type
_entity_poly.pdbx_seq_one_letter_code
_entity_poly.pdbx_strand_id
1 'polypeptide(L)'
;MAAASRQHIYQTIQTSLAHIPNYIGQESPDDYCNKIQQAISFTNTMIADVNNANANTFTDVHKADIYKSKMAGKYVPVPAQHPAGTNIDTSALFRAWFRHKYYELTIGTRQASLTKLTQEKFLPIDTPETYKERIRLLLLQTPNNNADALAIL
;
A
#
# COMPACT_ATOMS: atom_id res chain seq x y z
N MET A 1 11.08 -25.09 -19.68
CA MET A 1 9.94 -25.56 -18.85
C MET A 1 9.64 -24.59 -17.71
N ALA A 2 10.58 -24.30 -16.81
CA ALA A 2 10.36 -23.41 -15.66
C ALA A 2 9.78 -22.01 -15.98
N ALA A 3 10.26 -21.33 -17.03
CA ALA A 3 9.76 -20.01 -17.42
C ALA A 3 8.28 -20.02 -17.86
N ALA A 4 7.85 -21.04 -18.60
CA ALA A 4 6.46 -21.18 -19.04
C ALA A 4 5.54 -21.49 -17.85
N SER A 5 5.96 -22.39 -16.95
CA SER A 5 5.23 -22.70 -15.71
C SER A 5 5.08 -21.46 -14.82
N ARG A 6 6.14 -20.66 -14.68
CA ARG A 6 6.10 -19.39 -13.94
C ARG A 6 5.14 -18.38 -14.57
N GLN A 7 5.19 -18.24 -15.89
CA GLN A 7 4.29 -17.33 -16.61
C GLN A 7 2.83 -17.75 -16.43
N HIS A 8 2.55 -19.05 -16.46
CA HIS A 8 1.21 -19.58 -16.22
C HIS A 8 0.72 -19.24 -14.80
N ILE A 9 1.57 -19.38 -13.77
CA ILE A 9 1.23 -18.97 -12.41
C ILE A 9 0.92 -17.47 -12.34
N TYR A 10 1.74 -16.63 -12.95
CA TYR A 10 1.48 -15.18 -13.00
C TYR A 10 0.14 -14.84 -13.65
N GLN A 11 -0.22 -15.50 -14.75
CA GLN A 11 -1.51 -15.30 -15.43
C GLN A 11 -2.68 -15.66 -14.51
N THR A 12 -2.62 -16.82 -13.84
CA THR A 12 -3.67 -17.23 -12.90
C THR A 12 -3.81 -16.26 -11.74
N ILE A 13 -2.69 -15.82 -11.15
CA ILE A 13 -2.71 -14.83 -10.08
C ILE A 13 -3.28 -13.50 -10.59
N GLN A 14 -2.90 -13.05 -11.79
CA GLN A 14 -3.35 -11.79 -12.38
C GLN A 14 -4.88 -11.74 -12.53
N THR A 15 -5.51 -12.87 -12.88
CA THR A 15 -6.97 -12.97 -12.91
C THR A 15 -7.59 -12.66 -11.55
N SER A 16 -7.04 -13.21 -10.46
CA SER A 16 -7.52 -12.88 -9.10
C SER A 16 -7.18 -11.45 -8.68
N LEU A 17 -6.02 -10.93 -9.07
CA LEU A 17 -5.58 -9.56 -8.75
C LEU A 17 -6.36 -8.47 -9.48
N ALA A 18 -7.04 -8.78 -10.59
CA ALA A 18 -7.79 -7.80 -11.37
C ALA A 18 -8.87 -7.07 -10.55
N HIS A 19 -9.42 -7.75 -9.53
CA HIS A 19 -10.41 -7.18 -8.62
C HIS A 19 -9.81 -6.38 -7.45
N ILE A 20 -8.49 -6.41 -7.29
CA ILE A 20 -7.78 -5.66 -6.25
C ILE A 20 -7.26 -4.37 -6.90
N PRO A 21 -7.80 -3.19 -6.55
CA PRO A 21 -7.32 -1.93 -7.11
C PRO A 21 -5.86 -1.68 -6.70
N ASN A 22 -5.11 -0.94 -7.53
CA ASN A 22 -3.76 -0.53 -7.16
C ASN A 22 -3.78 0.32 -5.89
N TYR A 23 -2.74 0.21 -5.07
CA TYR A 23 -2.68 0.87 -3.79
C TYR A 23 -2.27 2.33 -3.90
N ILE A 24 -3.17 3.21 -3.49
CA ILE A 24 -2.97 4.67 -3.41
C ILE A 24 -3.17 5.21 -1.99
N GLY A 25 -3.42 4.34 -1.01
CA GLY A 25 -3.68 4.72 0.39
C GLY A 25 -5.11 4.48 0.87
N GLN A 26 -5.88 3.65 0.15
CA GLN A 26 -7.31 3.43 0.38
C GLN A 26 -7.64 2.62 1.65
N GLU A 27 -6.69 1.87 2.20
CA GLU A 27 -6.90 0.99 3.36
C GLU A 27 -5.58 0.75 4.11
N SER A 28 -5.63 0.02 5.23
CA SER A 28 -4.41 -0.29 5.99
C SER A 28 -3.45 -1.19 5.18
N PRO A 29 -2.12 -1.10 5.40
CA PRO A 29 -1.16 -2.00 4.75
C PRO A 29 -1.46 -3.48 4.96
N ASP A 30 -1.98 -3.81 6.14
CA ASP A 30 -2.27 -5.17 6.56
C ASP A 30 -3.46 -5.77 5.84
N ASP A 31 -4.56 -5.03 5.76
CA ASP A 31 -5.77 -5.45 5.06
C ASP A 31 -5.50 -5.61 3.57
N TYR A 32 -4.77 -4.65 2.98
CA TYR A 32 -4.38 -4.72 1.59
C TYR A 32 -3.47 -5.93 1.30
N CYS A 33 -2.47 -6.17 2.15
CA CYS A 33 -1.57 -7.31 1.99
C CYS A 33 -2.31 -8.65 2.13
N ASN A 34 -3.31 -8.74 3.00
CA ASN A 34 -4.12 -9.94 3.16
C ASN A 34 -4.93 -10.26 1.90
N LYS A 35 -5.47 -9.25 1.20
CA LYS A 35 -6.17 -9.43 -0.08
C LYS A 35 -5.26 -10.00 -1.17
N ILE A 36 -4.03 -9.46 -1.29
CA ILE A 36 -3.03 -9.99 -2.23
C ILE A 36 -2.62 -11.42 -1.83
N GLN A 37 -2.40 -11.67 -0.53
CA GLN A 37 -2.07 -12.99 -0.03
C GLN A 37 -3.15 -14.02 -0.39
N GLN A 38 -4.42 -13.65 -0.23
CA GLN A 38 -5.55 -14.49 -0.60
C GLN A 38 -5.56 -14.80 -2.10
N ALA A 39 -5.33 -13.80 -2.96
CA ALA A 39 -5.24 -14.01 -4.40
C ALA A 39 -4.11 -15.00 -4.79
N ILE A 40 -2.94 -14.88 -4.15
CA ILE A 40 -1.82 -15.81 -4.37
C ILE A 40 -2.18 -17.23 -3.87
N SER A 41 -2.90 -17.33 -2.75
CA SER A 41 -3.19 -18.62 -2.11
C SER A 41 -3.94 -19.61 -3.00
N PHE A 42 -4.75 -19.12 -3.95
CA PHE A 42 -5.42 -19.95 -4.95
C PHE A 42 -4.46 -20.73 -5.86
N THR A 43 -3.20 -20.32 -5.94
CA THR A 43 -2.17 -20.96 -6.75
C THR A 43 -1.17 -21.80 -5.93
N ASN A 44 -1.39 -21.98 -4.62
CA ASN A 44 -0.45 -22.69 -3.75
C ASN A 44 -0.12 -24.11 -4.23
N THR A 45 -1.13 -24.89 -4.63
CA THR A 45 -0.92 -26.24 -5.17
C THR A 45 -0.13 -26.19 -6.48
N MET A 46 -0.48 -25.28 -7.39
CA MET A 46 0.25 -25.11 -8.66
C MET A 46 1.72 -24.75 -8.41
N ILE A 47 1.99 -23.84 -7.47
CA ILE A 47 3.35 -23.45 -7.08
C ILE A 47 4.12 -24.65 -6.51
N ALA A 48 3.48 -25.46 -5.66
CA ALA A 48 4.09 -26.66 -5.09
C ALA A 48 4.46 -27.67 -6.20
N ASP A 49 3.54 -27.94 -7.12
CA ASP A 49 3.74 -28.90 -8.20
C ASP A 49 4.88 -28.48 -9.14
N VAL A 50 4.93 -27.21 -9.54
CA VAL A 50 6.00 -26.73 -10.44
C VAL A 50 7.35 -26.70 -9.74
N ASN A 51 7.40 -26.39 -8.43
CA ASN A 51 8.64 -26.39 -7.67
C ASN A 51 9.14 -27.81 -7.40
N ASN A 52 8.24 -28.78 -7.26
CA ASN A 52 8.60 -30.20 -7.19
C ASN A 52 9.18 -30.70 -8.52
N ALA A 53 8.58 -30.31 -9.65
CA ALA A 53 9.07 -30.67 -10.98
C ALA A 53 10.38 -29.96 -11.34
N ASN A 54 10.56 -28.72 -10.89
CA ASN A 54 11.76 -27.92 -11.14
C ASN A 54 11.99 -26.95 -9.98
N ALA A 55 13.00 -27.25 -9.16
CA ALA A 55 13.28 -26.51 -7.93
C ALA A 55 13.39 -25.00 -8.18
N ASN A 56 12.79 -24.22 -7.28
CA ASN A 56 12.83 -22.75 -7.30
C ASN A 56 12.20 -22.11 -8.55
N THR A 57 11.24 -22.77 -9.20
CA THR A 57 10.50 -22.22 -10.35
C THR A 57 9.71 -20.95 -9.97
N PHE A 58 9.04 -20.97 -8.82
CA PHE A 58 8.30 -19.84 -8.26
C PHE A 58 8.59 -19.71 -6.76
N THR A 59 9.33 -18.66 -6.40
CA THR A 59 9.88 -18.45 -5.05
C THR A 59 9.24 -17.25 -4.35
N ASP A 60 9.62 -16.97 -3.10
CA ASP A 60 9.12 -15.81 -2.36
C ASP A 60 9.49 -14.47 -3.00
N VAL A 61 10.60 -14.39 -3.76
CA VAL A 61 10.96 -13.20 -4.56
C VAL A 61 9.84 -12.86 -5.54
N HIS A 62 9.32 -13.89 -6.23
CA HIS A 62 8.24 -13.73 -7.20
C HIS A 62 6.93 -13.29 -6.53
N LYS A 63 6.67 -13.78 -5.31
CA LYS A 63 5.54 -13.30 -4.50
C LYS A 63 5.76 -11.83 -4.12
N ALA A 64 6.93 -11.47 -3.62
CA ALA A 64 7.24 -10.09 -3.24
C ALA A 64 7.07 -9.12 -4.43
N ASP A 65 7.48 -9.52 -5.64
CA ASP A 65 7.29 -8.71 -6.84
C ASP A 65 5.80 -8.52 -7.21
N ILE A 66 4.95 -9.50 -6.91
CA ILE A 66 3.49 -9.32 -7.04
C ILE A 66 3.00 -8.22 -6.11
N TYR A 67 3.39 -8.25 -4.83
CA TYR A 67 3.04 -7.17 -3.89
C TYR A 67 3.53 -5.81 -4.37
N LYS A 68 4.79 -5.71 -4.83
CA LYS A 68 5.37 -4.47 -5.37
C LYS A 68 4.60 -3.94 -6.58
N SER A 69 4.19 -4.82 -7.50
CA SER A 69 3.50 -4.43 -8.74
C SER A 69 2.13 -3.79 -8.52
N LYS A 70 1.53 -3.99 -7.35
CA LYS A 70 0.24 -3.42 -6.96
C LYS A 70 0.36 -2.02 -6.34
N MET A 71 1.56 -1.53 -6.08
CA MET A 71 1.79 -0.22 -5.49
C MET A 71 1.64 0.90 -6.54
N ALA A 72 1.08 2.04 -6.13
CA ALA A 72 0.90 3.20 -6.99
C ALA A 72 0.99 4.53 -6.20
N GLY A 73 0.88 5.65 -6.93
CA GLY A 73 0.87 7.00 -6.35
C GLY A 73 2.11 7.30 -5.51
N LYS A 74 1.91 7.78 -4.28
CA LYS A 74 3.00 8.14 -3.35
C LYS A 74 3.75 6.95 -2.75
N TYR A 75 3.33 5.72 -3.06
CA TYR A 75 3.97 4.50 -2.57
C TYR A 75 4.92 3.87 -3.60
N VAL A 76 5.12 4.51 -4.75
CA VAL A 76 6.13 4.14 -5.75
C VAL A 76 7.21 5.24 -5.86
N PRO A 77 8.46 4.89 -6.21
CA PRO A 77 8.95 3.53 -6.42
C PRO A 77 9.08 2.73 -5.12
N VAL A 78 8.83 1.42 -5.19
CA VAL A 78 9.17 0.50 -4.09
C VAL A 78 10.68 0.25 -4.15
N PRO A 79 11.43 0.49 -3.06
CA PRO A 79 12.87 0.24 -3.07
C PRO A 79 13.16 -1.26 -3.19
N ALA A 80 14.35 -1.59 -3.69
CA ALA A 80 14.83 -2.97 -3.70
C ALA A 80 15.14 -3.48 -2.27
N GLN A 81 15.57 -2.58 -1.38
CA GLN A 81 16.02 -2.89 -0.03
C GLN A 81 15.39 -1.98 1.02
N HIS A 82 15.05 -2.55 2.18
CA HIS A 82 14.68 -1.80 3.38
C HIS A 82 14.74 -2.67 4.65
N PRO A 83 15.50 -2.28 5.70
CA PRO A 83 16.51 -1.21 5.71
C PRO A 83 17.68 -1.50 4.74
N ALA A 84 18.65 -0.60 4.63
CA ALA A 84 19.78 -0.76 3.73
C ALA A 84 20.51 -2.11 3.97
N GLY A 85 20.81 -2.85 2.91
CA GLY A 85 21.41 -4.18 2.98
C GLY A 85 20.41 -5.34 3.09
N THR A 86 19.11 -5.08 3.28
CA THR A 86 18.08 -6.12 3.37
C THR A 86 17.15 -6.05 2.17
N ASN A 87 17.24 -7.02 1.25
CA ASN A 87 16.36 -7.09 0.09
C ASN A 87 14.91 -7.37 0.48
N ILE A 88 13.97 -6.69 -0.18
CA ILE A 88 12.53 -6.93 -0.05
C ILE A 88 12.14 -8.11 -0.95
N ASP A 89 12.63 -9.29 -0.60
CA ASP A 89 12.51 -10.54 -1.39
C ASP A 89 11.47 -11.50 -0.84
N THR A 90 10.75 -11.11 0.22
CA THR A 90 9.67 -11.90 0.80
C THR A 90 8.45 -11.02 1.07
N SER A 91 7.26 -11.64 1.08
CA SER A 91 6.02 -10.95 1.43
C SER A 91 6.08 -10.33 2.84
N ALA A 92 6.80 -10.96 3.77
CA ALA A 92 6.98 -10.43 5.12
C ALA A 92 7.83 -9.16 5.15
N LEU A 93 8.95 -9.15 4.42
CA LEU A 93 9.81 -7.95 4.32
C LEU A 93 9.12 -6.82 3.57
N PHE A 94 8.33 -7.14 2.53
CA PHE A 94 7.50 -6.15 1.85
C PHE A 94 6.48 -5.54 2.81
N ARG A 95 5.76 -6.37 3.57
CA ARG A 95 4.75 -5.92 4.54
C ARG A 95 5.37 -5.03 5.63
N ALA A 96 6.58 -5.35 6.09
CA ALA A 96 7.31 -4.52 7.05
C ALA A 96 7.67 -3.15 6.47
N TRP A 97 8.27 -3.10 5.28
CA TRP A 97 8.55 -1.84 4.58
C TRP A 97 7.27 -1.04 4.34
N PHE A 98 6.21 -1.70 3.89
CA PHE A 98 4.98 -1.04 3.52
C PHE A 98 4.27 -0.41 4.73
N ARG A 99 4.24 -1.11 5.88
CA ARG A 99 3.79 -0.52 7.15
C ARG A 99 4.62 0.71 7.50
N HIS A 100 5.95 0.62 7.44
CA HIS A 100 6.82 1.76 7.72
C HIS A 100 6.52 2.96 6.79
N LYS A 101 6.45 2.73 5.48
CA LYS A 101 6.16 3.76 4.49
C LYS A 101 4.77 4.38 4.69
N TYR A 102 3.78 3.55 4.99
CA TYR A 102 2.43 4.02 5.31
C TYR A 102 2.42 4.91 6.53
N TYR A 103 3.08 4.52 7.63
CA TYR A 103 3.16 5.36 8.82
C TYR A 103 3.95 6.63 8.59
N GLU A 104 5.08 6.59 7.89
CA GLU A 104 5.88 7.76 7.52
C GLU A 104 5.02 8.79 6.76
N LEU A 105 4.30 8.33 5.73
CA LEU A 105 3.44 9.19 4.92
C LEU A 105 2.21 9.65 5.69
N THR A 106 1.61 8.80 6.53
CA THR A 106 0.39 9.10 7.29
C THR A 106 0.69 10.07 8.44
N ILE A 107 1.75 9.82 9.22
CA ILE A 107 2.19 10.67 10.33
C ILE A 107 2.79 11.97 9.81
N GLY A 108 3.62 11.93 8.76
CA GLY A 108 4.19 13.13 8.15
C GLY A 108 3.11 14.06 7.60
N THR A 109 2.10 13.49 6.92
CA THR A 109 0.94 14.28 6.45
C THR A 109 0.12 14.80 7.65
N ARG A 110 -0.11 13.99 8.68
CA ARG A 110 -0.82 14.42 9.90
C ARG A 110 -0.13 15.60 10.57
N GLN A 111 1.17 15.51 10.81
CA GLN A 111 1.93 16.57 11.49
C GLN A 111 1.94 17.86 10.67
N ALA A 112 2.11 17.75 9.35
CA ALA A 112 2.06 18.90 8.45
C ALA A 112 0.67 19.55 8.43
N SER A 113 -0.39 18.74 8.35
CA SER A 113 -1.79 19.21 8.37
C SER A 113 -2.15 19.86 9.71
N LEU A 114 -1.76 19.27 10.85
CA LEU A 114 -1.96 19.87 12.17
C LEU A 114 -1.19 21.18 12.32
N THR A 115 0.07 21.23 11.88
CA THR A 115 0.88 22.45 11.92
C THR A 115 0.21 23.57 11.11
N LYS A 116 -0.21 23.26 9.87
CA LYS A 116 -0.94 24.21 9.03
C LYS A 116 -2.26 24.64 9.68
N LEU A 117 -3.02 23.71 10.26
CA LEU A 117 -4.27 24.01 10.95
C LEU A 117 -4.06 24.96 12.14
N THR A 118 -2.99 24.79 12.93
CA THR A 118 -2.66 25.70 14.03
C THR A 118 -2.20 27.09 13.58
N GLN A 119 -1.72 27.20 12.34
CA GLN A 119 -1.26 28.46 11.74
C GLN A 119 -2.33 29.14 10.88
N GLU A 120 -3.38 28.41 10.51
CA GLU A 120 -4.47 28.90 9.67
C GLU A 120 -5.22 30.02 10.41
N LYS A 121 -5.49 31.11 9.70
CA LYS A 121 -6.19 32.28 10.20
C LYS A 121 -7.18 32.77 9.16
N PHE A 122 -8.27 33.37 9.62
CA PHE A 122 -9.18 34.08 8.74
C PHE A 122 -8.47 35.31 8.15
N LEU A 123 -8.42 35.40 6.83
CA LEU A 123 -7.79 36.48 6.09
C LEU A 123 -8.80 37.59 5.77
N PRO A 124 -8.36 38.84 5.55
CA PRO A 124 -9.26 39.94 5.20
C PRO A 124 -10.06 39.73 3.90
N ILE A 125 -9.57 38.85 3.02
CA ILE A 125 -10.22 38.51 1.74
C ILE A 125 -11.21 37.34 1.86
N ASP A 126 -11.26 36.68 3.01
CA ASP A 126 -12.07 35.48 3.17
C ASP A 126 -13.54 35.80 3.35
N THR A 127 -14.37 34.89 2.83
CA THR A 127 -15.73 34.68 3.30
C THR A 127 -15.76 33.50 4.28
N PRO A 128 -16.77 33.41 5.17
CA PRO A 128 -16.95 32.26 6.05
C PRO A 128 -16.85 30.91 5.32
N GLU A 129 -17.40 30.80 4.10
CA GLU A 129 -17.37 29.54 3.36
C GLU A 129 -16.01 29.20 2.76
N THR A 130 -15.28 30.20 2.25
CA THR A 130 -13.92 29.96 1.75
C THR A 130 -12.96 29.55 2.87
N TYR A 131 -13.10 30.13 4.06
CA TYR A 131 -12.32 29.76 5.23
C TYR A 131 -12.69 28.33 5.71
N LYS A 132 -13.98 28.04 5.80
CA LYS A 132 -14.50 26.71 6.19
C LYS A 132 -13.98 25.61 5.26
N GLU A 133 -13.95 25.84 3.95
CA GLU A 133 -13.43 24.85 2.99
C GLU A 133 -11.93 24.61 3.15
N ARG A 134 -11.12 25.65 3.44
CA ARG A 134 -9.69 25.44 3.74
C ARG A 134 -9.46 24.64 5.03
N ILE A 135 -10.21 24.94 6.09
CA ILE A 135 -10.16 24.17 7.34
C ILE A 135 -10.59 22.70 7.11
N ARG A 136 -11.67 22.47 6.35
CA ARG A 136 -12.10 21.11 5.97
C ARG A 136 -11.03 20.35 5.21
N LEU A 137 -10.38 20.97 4.23
CA LEU A 137 -9.32 20.33 3.45
C LEU A 137 -8.14 19.90 4.35
N LEU A 138 -7.74 20.73 5.31
CA LEU A 138 -6.69 20.39 6.29
C LEU A 138 -7.11 19.26 7.24
N LEU A 139 -8.37 19.24 7.68
CA LEU A 139 -8.91 18.16 8.51
C LEU A 139 -8.98 16.83 7.73
N LEU A 140 -9.39 16.84 6.47
CA LEU A 140 -9.41 15.65 5.60
C LEU A 140 -8.01 15.09 5.32
N GLN A 141 -7.00 15.97 5.26
CA GLN A 141 -5.59 15.59 5.13
C GLN A 141 -4.95 15.17 6.47
N THR A 142 -5.70 15.20 7.57
CA THR A 142 -5.27 14.68 8.86
C THR A 142 -5.82 13.26 8.98
N PRO A 143 -5.06 12.21 8.59
CA PRO A 143 -5.56 10.85 8.64
C PRO A 143 -6.02 10.53 10.05
N ASN A 144 -7.33 10.28 10.15
CA ASN A 144 -8.05 10.23 11.39
C ASN A 144 -8.26 8.75 11.72
N ASN A 145 -7.47 8.25 12.67
CA ASN A 145 -7.65 6.92 13.24
C ASN A 145 -8.79 6.86 14.27
N ASN A 146 -9.51 7.97 14.46
CA ASN A 146 -10.66 8.08 15.34
C ASN A 146 -11.87 8.49 14.48
N ALA A 147 -12.96 7.75 14.57
CA ALA A 147 -14.21 8.03 13.87
C ALA A 147 -14.87 9.37 14.27
N ASP A 148 -14.28 10.11 15.21
CA ASP A 148 -14.90 11.26 15.89
C ASP A 148 -14.59 12.63 15.29
N ALA A 149 -13.59 12.84 14.41
CA ALA A 149 -13.32 14.23 13.96
C ALA A 149 -14.30 14.78 12.91
N LEU A 150 -15.30 14.01 12.47
CA LEU A 150 -16.44 14.55 11.74
C LEU A 150 -17.56 15.08 12.66
N ALA A 151 -17.48 14.84 13.98
CA ALA A 151 -18.48 15.27 14.96
C ALA A 151 -18.21 16.69 15.54
N ILE A 152 -17.20 17.40 15.06
CA ILE A 152 -16.80 18.74 15.56
C ILE A 152 -17.29 19.88 14.65
N LEU A 153 -17.97 19.57 13.54
CA LEU A 153 -18.66 20.56 12.68
C LEU A 153 -20.16 20.58 12.96
#